data_AF-A0A377XI20-F1
#
_entry.id   AF-A0A377XI20-F1
#
_cell.length_a   1.000
_cell.length_b   1.000
_cell.length_c   1.000
_cell.angle_alpha   90.00
_cell.angle_beta   90.00
_cell.angle_gamma   90.00
#
_symmetry.space_group_name_H-M   'P 1'
#
loop_
_entity.id
_entity.type
_entity.pdbx_description
1 polymer ?
#
loop_
_entity_poly.entity_id
_entity_poly.type
_entity_poly.pdbx_seq_one_letter_code
_entity_poly.pdbx_strand_id
1 'polypeptide(L)'
;MKKVWLALAGMILAFSASAAQITDGKQYITLDKPIAGEPQVLEFFSFYCPHCYQFEEVLHVSDNVRQKLPEGTKMTKYHVEFLGPLGKDLTQAWAVAIALGVEDKITAPMFEAVQKKPDCAECG
;
A
#
# COMPACT_ATOMS: atom_id res chain seq x y z
N MET A 1 5.61 13.47 49.62
CA MET A 1 4.27 13.71 49.02
C MET A 1 4.31 14.03 47.52
N LYS A 2 5.21 14.91 47.03
CA LYS A 2 5.31 15.30 45.60
C LYS A 2 5.61 14.12 44.63
N LYS A 3 6.42 13.15 45.06
CA LYS A 3 6.81 11.97 44.28
C LYS A 3 5.68 10.95 44.10
N VAL A 4 4.77 10.85 45.08
CA VAL A 4 3.62 9.94 45.03
C VAL A 4 2.55 10.48 44.08
N TRP A 5 2.37 11.80 44.06
CA TRP A 5 1.48 12.47 43.10
C TRP A 5 1.96 12.34 41.64
N LEU A 6 3.27 12.43 41.40
CA LEU A 6 3.85 12.20 40.08
C LEU A 6 3.68 10.75 39.60
N ALA A 7 3.82 9.77 40.50
CA ALA A 7 3.58 8.36 40.17
C ALA A 7 2.11 8.08 39.86
N LEU A 8 1.17 8.69 40.60
CA LEU A 8 -0.26 8.55 40.37
C LEU A 8 -0.69 9.18 39.04
N ALA A 9 -0.15 10.35 38.70
CA ALA A 9 -0.40 11.01 37.41
C ALA A 9 0.14 10.19 36.22
N GLY A 10 1.33 9.58 36.36
CA GLY A 10 1.90 8.70 35.34
C GLY A 10 1.08 7.43 35.11
N MET A 11 0.48 6.87 36.17
CA MET A 11 -0.39 5.70 36.06
C MET A 11 -1.71 6.03 35.34
N ILE A 12 -2.30 7.22 35.56
CA ILE A 12 -3.53 7.64 34.87
C ILE A 12 -3.28 7.85 33.37
N LEU A 13 -2.12 8.37 32.98
CA LEU A 13 -1.74 8.57 31.58
C LEU A 13 -1.42 7.27 30.83
N ALA A 14 -1.09 6.19 31.53
CA ALA A 14 -0.83 4.88 30.91
C ALA A 14 -2.13 4.19 30.45
N PHE A 15 -3.29 4.55 31.01
CA PHE A 15 -4.59 3.95 30.69
C PHE A 15 -5.46 4.82 29.76
N SER A 16 -5.00 5.99 29.33
CA SER A 16 -5.77 6.89 28.46
C SER A 16 -5.59 6.64 26.96
N ALA A 17 -4.87 5.58 26.56
CA ALA A 17 -4.76 5.16 25.17
C ALA A 17 -6.00 4.37 24.73
N SER A 18 -7.13 5.05 24.53
CA SER A 18 -8.27 4.47 23.82
C SER A 18 -7.94 4.43 22.33
N ALA A 19 -7.59 3.24 21.82
CA ALA A 19 -7.56 3.01 20.38
C ALA A 19 -8.97 3.26 19.82
N ALA A 20 -9.08 4.15 18.84
CA ALA A 20 -10.36 4.39 18.16
C ALA A 20 -10.84 3.07 17.54
N GLN A 21 -12.11 2.73 17.76
CA GLN A 21 -12.70 1.53 17.18
C GLN A 21 -12.74 1.67 15.65
N ILE A 22 -12.36 0.61 14.95
CA ILE A 22 -12.48 0.49 13.49
C ILE A 22 -13.90 0.02 13.18
N THR A 23 -14.62 0.74 12.34
CA THR A 23 -16.03 0.46 12.03
C THR A 23 -16.29 0.50 10.53
N ASP A 24 -17.17 -0.38 10.05
CA ASP A 24 -17.66 -0.38 8.67
C ASP A 24 -18.29 0.99 8.33
N GLY A 25 -18.07 1.45 7.10
CA GLY A 25 -18.53 2.74 6.58
C GLY A 25 -17.64 3.93 6.99
N LYS A 26 -16.55 3.71 7.76
CA LYS A 26 -15.59 4.76 8.11
C LYS A 26 -14.19 4.48 7.59
N GLN A 27 -13.52 3.45 8.11
CA GLN A 27 -12.15 3.11 7.72
C GLN A 27 -12.11 2.02 6.65
N TYR A 28 -13.14 1.17 6.59
CA TYR A 28 -13.31 0.14 5.58
C TYR A 28 -14.79 0.03 5.19
N ILE A 29 -15.05 -0.65 4.09
CA ILE A 29 -16.37 -1.12 3.70
C ILE A 29 -16.32 -2.63 3.54
N THR A 30 -17.41 -3.32 3.90
CA THR A 30 -17.58 -4.73 3.53
C THR A 30 -18.04 -4.81 2.08
N LEU A 31 -17.38 -5.63 1.26
CA LEU A 31 -17.81 -5.86 -0.12
C LEU A 31 -19.14 -6.64 -0.13
N ASP A 32 -20.10 -6.17 -0.92
CA ASP A 32 -21.40 -6.85 -1.08
C ASP A 32 -21.26 -8.30 -1.56
N LYS A 33 -20.23 -8.56 -2.37
CA LYS A 33 -19.91 -9.88 -2.92
C LYS A 33 -18.50 -10.27 -2.49
N PRO A 34 -18.34 -11.08 -1.43
CA PRO A 34 -17.04 -11.61 -1.09
C PRO A 34 -16.55 -12.50 -2.24
N ILE A 35 -15.25 -12.42 -2.49
CA ILE A 35 -14.56 -13.34 -3.40
C ILE A 35 -14.09 -14.54 -2.55
N ALA A 36 -13.79 -15.66 -3.18
CA ALA A 36 -13.19 -16.80 -2.49
C ALA A 36 -11.82 -17.09 -3.09
N GLY A 37 -10.85 -17.43 -2.24
CA GLY A 37 -9.47 -17.75 -2.67
C GLY A 37 -8.63 -16.51 -3.01
N GLU A 38 -9.07 -15.32 -2.63
CA GLU A 38 -8.32 -14.08 -2.77
C GLU A 38 -7.08 -14.04 -1.85
N PRO A 39 -6.05 -13.26 -2.22
CA PRO A 39 -4.97 -12.95 -1.30
C PRO A 39 -5.50 -12.27 -0.04
N GLN A 40 -4.89 -12.58 1.11
CA GLN A 40 -5.26 -11.97 2.39
C GLN A 40 -5.18 -10.44 2.37
N VAL A 41 -4.19 -9.90 1.64
CA VAL A 41 -4.08 -8.48 1.35
C VAL A 41 -3.79 -8.33 -0.14
N LEU A 42 -4.71 -7.67 -0.85
CA LEU A 42 -4.59 -7.36 -2.26
C LEU A 42 -4.65 -5.85 -2.47
N GLU A 43 -3.60 -5.30 -3.07
CA GLU A 43 -3.51 -3.91 -3.47
C GLU A 43 -3.70 -3.79 -4.98
N PHE A 44 -4.47 -2.79 -5.42
CA PHE A 44 -4.60 -2.41 -6.83
C PHE A 44 -3.90 -1.08 -7.05
N PHE A 45 -3.04 -1.00 -8.06
CA PHE A 45 -2.30 0.22 -8.37
C PHE A 45 -2.11 0.40 -9.88
N SER A 46 -1.64 1.59 -10.27
CA SER A 46 -1.13 1.82 -11.62
C SER A 46 0.11 2.70 -11.58
N PHE A 47 1.07 2.44 -12.46
CA PHE A 47 2.21 3.35 -12.63
C PHE A 47 1.79 4.73 -13.15
N TYR A 48 0.62 4.86 -13.77
CA TYR A 48 0.04 6.14 -14.18
C TYR A 48 -0.68 6.89 -13.06
N CYS A 49 -0.92 6.27 -11.91
CA CYS A 49 -1.72 6.84 -10.83
C CYS A 49 -0.84 7.68 -9.89
N PRO A 50 -1.02 9.02 -9.80
CA PRO A 50 -0.18 9.87 -8.96
C PRO A 50 -0.34 9.57 -7.46
N HIS A 51 -1.55 9.22 -7.02
CA HIS A 51 -1.78 8.79 -5.64
C HIS A 51 -1.08 7.46 -5.33
N CYS A 52 -0.96 6.57 -6.30
CA CYS A 52 -0.26 5.29 -6.15
C CYS A 52 1.25 5.51 -6.03
N TYR A 53 1.81 6.45 -6.80
CA TYR A 53 3.19 6.89 -6.61
C TYR A 53 3.43 7.48 -5.21
N GLN A 54 2.54 8.36 -4.75
CA GLN A 54 2.65 8.91 -3.40
C GLN A 54 2.54 7.81 -2.34
N PHE A 55 1.60 6.88 -2.51
CA PHE A 55 1.37 5.78 -1.59
C PHE A 55 2.62 4.88 -1.46
N GLU A 56 3.28 4.61 -2.57
CA GLU A 56 4.47 3.74 -2.63
C GLU A 56 5.77 4.47 -2.25
N GLU A 57 6.09 5.56 -2.96
CA GLU A 57 7.43 6.16 -2.98
C GLU A 57 7.58 7.35 -2.03
N VAL A 58 6.48 7.95 -1.56
CA VAL A 58 6.52 9.16 -0.71
C VAL A 58 6.06 8.85 0.71
N LEU A 59 4.95 8.14 0.83
CA LEU A 59 4.31 7.80 2.11
C LEU A 59 4.70 6.39 2.59
N HIS A 60 5.25 5.55 1.70
CA HIS A 60 5.65 4.18 1.98
C HIS A 60 4.57 3.37 2.70
N VAL A 61 3.30 3.55 2.32
CA VAL A 61 2.16 2.93 3.00
C VAL A 61 2.21 1.42 2.81
N SER A 62 2.55 0.94 1.61
CA SER A 62 2.71 -0.48 1.30
C SER A 62 3.71 -1.17 2.24
N ASP A 63 4.86 -0.54 2.47
CA ASP A 63 5.89 -1.06 3.37
C ASP A 63 5.45 -1.03 4.82
N ASN A 64 4.82 0.07 5.25
CA ASN A 64 4.28 0.20 6.60
C ASN A 64 3.19 -0.85 6.88
N VAL A 65 2.33 -1.15 5.89
CA VAL A 65 1.35 -2.23 5.99
C VAL A 65 2.07 -3.56 6.08
N ARG A 66 2.97 -3.88 5.13
CA ARG A 66 3.72 -5.14 5.08
C ARG A 66 4.43 -5.46 6.40
N GLN A 67 5.06 -4.47 7.03
CA GLN A 67 5.77 -4.61 8.31
C GLN A 67 4.84 -4.85 9.51
N LYS A 68 3.57 -4.47 9.41
CA LYS A 68 2.57 -4.65 10.47
C LYS A 68 1.70 -5.89 10.28
N LEU A 69 1.81 -6.56 9.14
CA LEU A 69 1.08 -7.80 8.90
C LEU A 69 1.64 -8.94 9.78
N PRO A 70 0.77 -9.89 10.18
CA PRO A 70 1.23 -11.11 10.84
C PRO A 70 2.28 -11.86 10.00
N GLU A 71 3.17 -12.58 10.67
CA GLU A 71 4.17 -13.40 10.00
C GLU A 71 3.51 -14.42 9.06
N GLY A 72 4.04 -14.56 7.84
CA GLY A 72 3.49 -15.44 6.81
C GLY A 72 2.30 -14.87 6.02
N THR A 73 1.79 -13.69 6.37
CA THR A 73 0.75 -13.03 5.57
C THR A 73 1.33 -12.50 4.26
N LYS A 74 0.83 -13.02 3.13
CA LYS A 74 1.21 -12.55 1.80
C LYS A 74 0.41 -11.31 1.42
N MET A 75 1.13 -10.23 1.15
CA MET A 75 0.61 -9.04 0.46
C MET A 75 0.86 -9.20 -1.05
N THR A 76 -0.17 -9.03 -1.87
CA THR A 76 -0.09 -9.11 -3.33
C THR A 76 -0.49 -7.77 -3.93
N LYS A 77 0.18 -7.35 -5.01
CA LYS A 77 -0.16 -6.13 -5.76
C LYS A 77 -0.54 -6.48 -7.19
N TYR A 78 -1.64 -5.94 -7.69
CA TYR A 78 -2.04 -6.04 -9.09
C TYR A 78 -2.08 -4.68 -9.76
N HIS A 79 -1.46 -4.61 -10.93
CA HIS A 79 -1.54 -3.44 -11.79
C HIS A 79 -2.88 -3.43 -12.53
N VAL A 80 -3.54 -2.27 -12.62
CA VAL A 80 -4.79 -2.09 -13.35
C VAL A 80 -4.57 -1.54 -14.74
N GLU A 81 -5.37 -2.01 -15.71
CA GLU A 81 -5.16 -1.71 -17.13
C GLU A 81 -5.83 -0.41 -17.60
N PHE A 82 -6.74 0.17 -16.81
CA PHE A 82 -7.65 1.23 -17.26
C PHE A 82 -7.05 2.65 -17.21
N LEU A 83 -5.79 2.80 -16.80
CA LEU A 83 -5.11 4.10 -16.71
C LEU A 83 -3.96 4.20 -17.69
N GLY A 84 -3.94 5.31 -18.43
CA GLY A 84 -2.87 5.69 -19.36
C GLY A 84 -2.84 4.87 -20.66
N PRO A 85 -2.11 5.35 -21.69
CA PRO A 85 -2.07 4.73 -23.01
C PRO A 85 -1.42 3.34 -23.02
N LEU A 86 -0.48 3.07 -22.11
CA LEU A 86 0.21 1.79 -21.99
C LEU A 86 -0.35 0.89 -20.87
N GLY A 87 -1.56 1.14 -20.38
CA GLY A 87 -2.11 0.46 -19.19
C GLY A 87 -2.06 -1.08 -19.27
N LYS A 88 -2.37 -1.66 -20.44
CA LYS A 88 -2.28 -3.10 -20.69
C LYS A 88 -0.84 -3.61 -20.71
N ASP A 89 0.04 -2.91 -21.42
CA ASP A 89 1.44 -3.29 -21.54
C ASP A 89 2.15 -3.24 -20.18
N LEU A 90 1.85 -2.23 -19.36
CA LEU A 90 2.35 -2.11 -17.99
C LEU A 90 1.77 -3.19 -17.06
N THR A 91 0.52 -3.60 -17.29
CA THR A 91 -0.06 -4.74 -16.57
C THR A 91 0.66 -6.04 -16.92
N GLN A 92 0.96 -6.27 -18.20
CA GLN A 92 1.76 -7.41 -18.63
C GLN A 92 3.20 -7.34 -18.08
N ALA A 93 3.84 -6.17 -18.11
CA ALA A 93 5.17 -5.97 -17.53
C ALA A 93 5.17 -6.28 -16.02
N TRP A 94 4.12 -5.87 -15.31
CA TRP A 94 3.95 -6.21 -13.89
C TRP A 94 3.76 -7.72 -13.65
N ALA A 95 3.00 -8.41 -14.51
CA ALA A 95 2.87 -9.86 -14.45
C ALA A 95 4.23 -10.56 -14.65
N VAL A 96 5.07 -10.05 -15.56
CA VAL A 96 6.45 -10.53 -15.74
C VAL A 96 7.29 -10.25 -14.48
N ALA A 97 7.16 -9.07 -13.86
CA ALA A 97 7.88 -8.75 -12.64
C ALA A 97 7.54 -9.71 -11.49
N ILE A 98 6.26 -10.05 -11.32
CA ILE A 98 5.80 -11.07 -10.36
C ILE A 98 6.40 -12.44 -10.69
N ALA A 99 6.34 -12.87 -11.96
CA ALA A 99 6.86 -14.17 -12.37
C ALA A 99 8.37 -14.32 -12.13
N LEU A 100 9.11 -13.21 -12.22
CA LEU A 100 10.56 -13.16 -12.02
C LEU A 100 10.98 -12.81 -10.58
N GLY A 101 10.05 -12.40 -9.70
CA GLY A 101 10.36 -11.97 -8.33
C GLY A 101 11.20 -10.70 -8.27
N VAL A 102 10.93 -9.73 -9.15
CA VAL A 102 11.70 -8.47 -9.28
C VAL A 102 10.87 -7.21 -9.02
N GLU A 103 9.71 -7.35 -8.39
CA GLU A 103 8.77 -6.26 -8.08
C GLU A 103 9.45 -5.08 -7.38
N ASP A 104 10.17 -5.34 -6.29
CA ASP A 104 10.85 -4.29 -5.50
C ASP A 104 11.95 -3.56 -6.29
N LYS A 105 12.51 -4.20 -7.33
CA LYS A 105 13.58 -3.61 -8.15
C LYS A 105 13.05 -2.69 -9.24
N ILE A 106 11.83 -2.95 -9.71
CA ILE A 106 11.26 -2.28 -10.88
C ILE A 106 10.19 -1.24 -10.52
N THR A 107 9.62 -1.29 -9.32
CA THR A 107 8.52 -0.40 -8.90
C THR A 107 8.90 1.08 -8.98
N ALA A 108 9.93 1.52 -8.25
CA ALA A 108 10.41 2.90 -8.27
C ALA A 108 10.80 3.39 -9.69
N PRO A 109 11.69 2.69 -10.45
CA PRO A 109 12.07 3.18 -11.77
C PRO A 109 10.92 3.22 -12.78
N MET A 110 9.94 2.31 -12.68
CA MET A 110 8.75 2.37 -13.54
C MET A 110 7.86 3.55 -13.20
N PHE A 111 7.62 3.83 -11.92
CA PHE A 111 6.90 5.02 -11.51
C PHE A 111 7.57 6.31 -11.99
N GLU A 112 8.89 6.41 -11.85
CA GLU A 112 9.64 7.58 -12.31
C GLU A 112 9.60 7.73 -13.83
N ALA A 113 9.75 6.63 -14.57
CA ALA A 113 9.67 6.65 -16.03
C ALA A 113 8.29 7.12 -16.50
N VAL A 114 7.21 6.59 -15.93
CA VAL A 114 5.85 6.90 -16.35
C VAL A 114 5.40 8.30 -15.92
N GLN A 115 5.76 8.75 -14.71
CA GLN A 115 5.22 10.00 -14.16
C GLN A 115 6.16 11.22 -14.28
N LYS A 116 7.49 11.02 -14.30
CA LYS A 116 8.46 12.12 -14.34
C LYS A 116 9.10 12.33 -15.71
N LYS A 117 9.07 11.34 -16.60
CA LYS A 117 9.67 11.39 -17.94
C LYS A 117 8.65 11.08 -19.04
N PRO A 118 7.74 12.01 -19.36
CA PRO A 118 6.75 11.79 -20.42
C PRO A 118 7.35 11.62 -21.83
N ASP A 119 8.63 11.95 -22.03
CA ASP A 119 9.29 11.93 -23.35
C ASP A 119 9.74 10.54 -23.85
N CYS A 120 9.50 9.46 -23.10
CA CYS A 120 9.80 8.08 -23.55
C CYS A 120 8.76 7.52 -24.55
N ALA A 121 8.10 8.36 -25.35
CA ALA A 121 7.23 7.94 -26.44
C ALA A 121 8.00 7.33 -27.63
N GLU A 122 9.34 7.39 -27.62
CA GLU A 122 10.25 6.82 -28.63
C GLU A 122 11.30 5.88 -28.03
N CYS A 123 10.90 5.00 -27.10
CA CYS A 123 11.71 3.83 -26.79
C CYS A 123 11.19 2.61 -27.57
N GLY A 124 11.39 2.66 -28.89
CA GLY A 124 11.23 1.56 -29.83
C GLY A 124 12.49 1.43 -30.67
#